data_AF-A0A7X8FQ46-F1
#
_entry.id   AF-A0A7X8FQ46-F1
#
_cell.length_a   1.000
_cell.length_b   1.000
_cell.length_c   1.000
_cell.angle_alpha   90.00
_cell.angle_beta   90.00
_cell.angle_gamma   90.00
#
_symmetry.space_group_name_H-M   'P 1'
#
loop_
_entity.id
_entity.type
_entity.pdbx_description
1 polymer ?
#
loop_
_entity_poly.entity_id
_entity_poly.type
_entity_poly.pdbx_seq_one_letter_code
_entity_poly.pdbx_strand_id
1 'polypeptide(L)'
;MEFKDYEKNLEELKAILSRLESGELSLDENLNEYKKGMQLYSELDACLRRSKGELLKMEGELALPFQREGMENDGLFDDNPEEPTAF
;
A
#
# COMPACT_ATOMS: atom_id res chain seq x y z
N MET A 1 -4.25 -15.29 2.17
CA MET A 1 -4.35 -14.53 3.41
C MET A 1 -5.69 -14.87 4.01
N GLU A 2 -5.69 -15.44 5.21
CA GLU A 2 -6.91 -15.72 5.95
C GLU A 2 -7.36 -14.46 6.72
N PHE A 3 -8.62 -14.40 7.16
CA PHE A 3 -9.14 -13.24 7.92
C PHE A 3 -8.31 -12.94 9.18
N LYS A 4 -7.81 -13.98 9.86
CA LYS A 4 -6.92 -13.83 11.02
C LYS A 4 -5.58 -13.17 10.68
N ASP A 5 -5.04 -13.44 9.50
CA ASP A 5 -3.81 -12.82 9.02
C ASP A 5 -4.06 -11.36 8.64
N TYR A 6 -5.24 -11.04 8.11
CA TYR A 6 -5.66 -9.67 7.79
C TYR A 6 -5.71 -8.80 9.06
N GLU A 7 -6.41 -9.24 10.11
CA GLU A 7 -6.48 -8.53 11.40
C GLU A 7 -5.08 -8.29 11.99
N LYS A 8 -4.22 -9.31 11.96
CA LYS A 8 -2.84 -9.19 12.43
C LYS A 8 -2.03 -8.16 11.62
N ASN A 9 -2.09 -8.24 10.29
CA ASN A 9 -1.37 -7.33 9.41
C ASN A 9 -1.89 -5.89 9.53
N LEU A 10 -3.18 -5.70 9.80
CA LEU A 10 -3.77 -4.40 10.06
C LEU A 10 -3.26 -3.80 11.37
N GLU A 11 -3.17 -4.58 12.45
CA GLU A 11 -2.59 -4.13 13.72
C GLU A 11 -1.10 -3.80 13.57
N GLU A 12 -0.37 -4.59 12.79
CA GLU A 12 1.04 -4.30 12.50
C GLU A 12 1.21 -3.01 11.71
N LEU A 13 0.33 -2.75 10.73
CA LEU A 13 0.32 -1.49 9.98
C LEU A 13 0.04 -0.28 10.88
N LYS A 14 -0.92 -0.38 11.81
CA LYS A 14 -1.17 0.68 12.80
C LYS A 14 0.04 0.95 13.69
N ALA A 15 0.74 -0.10 14.12
CA ALA A 15 1.95 0.05 14.92
C ALA A 15 3.08 0.75 14.15
N ILE A 16 3.21 0.46 12.84
CA ILE A 16 4.15 1.17 11.96
C ILE A 16 3.78 2.66 11.88
N LEU A 17 2.51 2.99 11.65
CA LEU A 17 2.05 4.37 11.60
C LEU A 17 2.37 5.13 12.89
N SER A 18 2.07 4.54 14.06
CA SER A 18 2.40 5.16 15.34
C SER A 18 3.91 5.39 15.54
N ARG A 19 4.77 4.52 15.00
CA ARG A 19 6.23 4.70 15.05
C ARG A 19 6.70 5.80 14.10
N LEU A 20 6.13 5.89 12.90
CA LEU A 20 6.43 6.98 11.95
C LEU A 20 5.98 8.35 12.49
N GLU A 21 4.82 8.38 13.16
CA GLU A 21 4.24 9.59 13.75
C GLU A 21 4.97 10.05 15.03
N SER A 22 5.72 9.18 15.70
CA SER A 22 6.46 9.57 16.91
C SER A 22 7.57 10.57 16.62
N GLY A 23 8.13 10.56 15.40
CA GLY A 23 9.26 11.40 15.01
C GLY A 23 10.58 11.05 15.71
N GLU A 24 10.65 9.94 16.44
CA GLU A 24 11.84 9.51 17.20
C GLU A 24 12.78 8.60 16.38
N LEU A 25 12.36 8.17 15.19
CA LEU A 25 13.11 7.28 14.32
C LEU A 25 14.24 8.02 13.59
N SER A 26 15.39 7.37 13.44
CA SER A 26 16.42 7.82 12.50
C SER A 26 15.92 7.75 11.04
N LEU A 27 16.67 8.34 10.10
CA LEU A 27 16.31 8.32 8.69
C LEU A 27 16.22 6.90 8.12
N ASP A 28 17.20 6.05 8.43
CA ASP A 28 17.21 4.65 7.98
C ASP A 28 16.04 3.84 8.57
N GLU A 29 15.71 4.07 9.84
CA GLU A 29 14.56 3.44 10.49
C GLU A 29 13.24 3.91 9.88
N ASN A 30 13.09 5.21 9.62
CA ASN A 30 11.92 5.76 8.93
C ASN A 30 11.73 5.14 7.55
N LEU A 31 12.81 5.03 6.75
CA LEU A 31 12.76 4.42 5.43
C LEU A 31 12.37 2.93 5.49
N ASN A 32 12.86 2.20 6.49
CA ASN A 32 12.53 0.80 6.68
C ASN A 32 11.08 0.59 7.12
N GLU A 33 10.61 1.37 8.10
CA GLU A 33 9.23 1.32 8.59
C GLU A 33 8.25 1.72 7.47
N TYR A 34 8.57 2.75 6.67
CA TYR A 34 7.77 3.15 5.52
C TYR A 34 7.66 2.04 4.47
N LYS A 35 8.78 1.43 4.06
CA LYS A 35 8.78 0.32 3.09
C LYS A 35 7.95 -0.86 3.59
N LYS A 36 8.09 -1.20 4.87
CA LYS A 36 7.32 -2.26 5.52
C LYS A 36 5.82 -1.93 5.54
N GLY A 37 5.46 -0.69 5.85
CA GLY A 37 4.08 -0.21 5.81
C GLY A 37 3.46 -0.32 4.42
N MET A 38 4.21 0.07 3.37
CA MET A 38 3.76 -0.03 1.98
C MET A 38 3.53 -1.48 1.52
N GLN A 39 4.39 -2.41 1.96
CA GLN A 39 4.19 -3.83 1.68
C GLN A 39 2.93 -4.36 2.36
N LEU A 40 2.75 -4.10 3.66
CA LEU A 40 1.56 -4.51 4.41
C LEU A 40 0.28 -3.92 3.83
N TYR A 41 0.29 -2.64 3.45
CA TYR A 41 -0.84 -2.00 2.77
C TYR A 41 -1.21 -2.72 1.47
N SER A 42 -0.21 -3.04 0.65
CA SER A 42 -0.43 -3.75 -0.63
C SER A 42 -1.03 -5.15 -0.41
N GLU A 43 -0.61 -5.86 0.62
CA GLU A 43 -1.17 -7.17 0.97
C GLU A 43 -2.62 -7.07 1.47
N LEU A 44 -2.92 -6.08 2.31
CA LEU A 44 -4.28 -5.83 2.81
C LEU A 44 -5.24 -5.45 1.67
N ASP A 45 -4.82 -4.55 0.77
CA ASP A 45 -5.59 -4.16 -0.42
C ASP A 45 -5.82 -5.38 -1.34
N ALA A 46 -4.80 -6.20 -1.58
CA ALA A 46 -4.95 -7.43 -2.37
C ALA A 46 -5.94 -8.41 -1.74
N CYS A 47 -5.94 -8.54 -0.40
CA CYS A 47 -6.89 -9.37 0.33
C CYS A 47 -8.33 -8.86 0.15
N LEU A 48 -8.56 -7.56 0.36
CA LEU A 48 -9.88 -6.94 0.18
C LEU A 48 -10.39 -7.07 -1.25
N ARG A 49 -9.52 -6.85 -2.25
CA ARG A 49 -9.87 -7.01 -3.67
C ARG A 49 -10.26 -8.43 -4.01
N ARG A 50 -9.56 -9.42 -3.44
CA ARG A 50 -9.93 -10.84 -3.62
C ARG A 50 -11.31 -11.11 -3.04
N SER A 51 -11.56 -10.75 -1.79
CA SER A 51 -12.85 -10.99 -1.13
C SER A 51 -13.99 -10.25 -1.84
N LYS A 52 -13.77 -9.00 -2.26
CA LYS A 52 -14.73 -8.25 -3.09
C LYS A 52 -14.97 -8.94 -4.43
N GLY A 53 -13.94 -9.46 -5.08
CA GLY A 53 -14.06 -10.20 -6.33
C GLY A 53 -14.82 -11.52 -6.18
N GLU A 54 -14.65 -12.23 -5.07
CA GLU A 54 -15.43 -13.42 -4.73
C GLU A 54 -16.90 -13.07 -4.47
N LEU A 55 -17.15 -12.00 -3.72
CA LEU A 55 -18.50 -11.48 -3.46
C LEU A 55 -19.18 -11.08 -4.79
N LEU A 56 -18.50 -10.33 -5.65
CA LEU A 56 -19.00 -9.95 -6.98
C LEU A 56 -19.22 -11.15 -7.90
N LYS A 57 -18.50 -12.26 -7.75
CA LYS A 57 -18.78 -13.49 -8.51
C LYS A 57 -20.03 -14.20 -8.00
N MET A 58 -20.28 -14.17 -6.70
CA MET A 58 -21.51 -14.69 -6.10
C MET A 58 -22.71 -13.80 -6.45
N GLU A 59 -22.55 -12.48 -6.43
CA GLU A 59 -23.54 -11.53 -6.93
C GLU A 59 -23.66 -11.56 -8.46
N GLY A 60 -22.59 -11.99 -9.15
CA GLY A 60 -22.35 -11.99 -10.59
C GLY A 60 -23.07 -13.06 -11.42
N GLU A 61 -24.07 -13.75 -10.87
CA GLU A 61 -25.27 -14.04 -11.66
C GLU A 61 -25.97 -12.73 -12.14
N LEU A 62 -25.59 -11.56 -11.60
CA LEU A 62 -25.85 -10.21 -12.11
C LEU A 62 -24.52 -9.48 -12.40
N ALA A 63 -24.04 -9.58 -13.64
CA ALA A 63 -22.73 -9.08 -14.06
C ALA A 63 -22.63 -7.54 -14.14
N LEU A 64 -21.50 -6.98 -13.68
CA LEU A 64 -20.83 -5.85 -14.34
C LEU A 64 -19.30 -6.04 -14.35
N PRO A 65 -18.63 -5.85 -15.50
CA PRO A 65 -17.18 -6.00 -15.62
C PRO A 65 -16.48 -4.80 -14.96
N PHE A 66 -15.71 -5.05 -13.92
CA PHE A 66 -14.87 -4.02 -13.31
C PHE A 66 -13.63 -3.80 -14.19
N GLN A 67 -13.71 -2.84 -15.11
CA GLN A 67 -12.54 -2.35 -15.83
C GLN A 67 -11.70 -1.49 -14.88
N ARG A 68 -10.41 -1.83 -14.77
CA ARG A 68 -9.42 -1.04 -14.03
C ARG A 68 -9.17 0.25 -14.80
N GLU A 69 -9.87 1.32 -14.44
CA GLU A 69 -9.48 2.67 -14.85
C GLU A 69 -8.21 3.06 -14.10
N GLY A 70 -7.18 3.43 -14.85
CA GLY A 70 -6.06 4.26 -14.42
C GLY A 70 -5.37 3.90 -13.11
N MET A 71 -4.43 2.95 -13.14
CA MET A 71 -3.15 3.26 -12.48
C MET A 71 -2.38 4.14 -13.46
N GLU A 72 -2.73 5.42 -13.50
CA GLU A 72 -1.83 6.42 -14.05
C GLU A 72 -0.58 6.40 -13.18
N ASN A 73 0.58 6.41 -13.84
CA ASN A 73 1.86 6.61 -13.19
C ASN A 73 1.79 7.91 -12.38
N ASP A 74 1.62 7.82 -11.06
CA ASP A 74 1.99 8.91 -10.17
C ASP A 74 3.51 9.02 -10.27
N GLY A 75 3.98 9.90 -11.16
CA GLY A 75 5.37 10.25 -11.39
C GLY A 75 6.01 10.95 -10.19
N LEU A 76 5.90 10.38 -9.00
CA LEU A 76 6.46 10.90 -7.75
C LEU A 76 7.94 10.54 -7.53
N PHE A 77 8.56 9.85 -8.49
CA PHE A 77 10.00 9.66 -8.55
C PHE A 77 10.51 10.28 -9.85
N ASP A 78 10.51 11.61 -9.90
CA ASP A 78 11.45 12.34 -10.73
C ASP A 78 12.84 12.11 -10.08
N ASP A 79 13.45 10.97 -10.40
CA ASP A 79 14.90 10.81 -10.32
C ASP A 79 15.51 11.83 -11.29
N ASN A 80 15.62 13.09 -10.82
CA ASN A 80 16.43 14.10 -11.44
C ASN A 80 17.78 14.15 -10.70
N PRO A 81 18.76 13.31 -11.05
CA PRO A 81 20.14 13.58 -10.70
C PRO A 81 20.69 14.60 -11.72
N GLU A 82 21.28 15.66 -11.18
CA GLU A 82 22.15 16.63 -11.85
C GLU A 82 21.49 17.88 -12.44
N GLU A 83 21.30 18.89 -11.58
CA GLU A 83 21.80 20.23 -11.96
C GLU A 83 23.21 20.42 -11.40
N PRO A 84 24.27 20.48 -12.23
CA PRO A 84 25.52 21.06 -11.77
C PRO A 84 25.31 22.57 -11.65
N THR A 85 25.39 23.05 -10.42
CA THR A 85 25.45 24.48 -10.11
C THR A 85 26.82 25.06 -10.50
N ALA A 86 26.78 26.24 -11.12
CA ALA A 86 27.88 27.21 -11.33
C ALA A 86 28.91 26.88 -12.44
N PHE A 87 29.45 27.81 -13.24
CA PHE A 87 29.54 29.28 -13.22
C PHE A 87 29.50 29.78 -14.68
#